data_AF-A0A1H7MNF0-F1
#
_entry.id   AF-A0A1H7MNF0-F1
#
_cell.length_a   1.000
_cell.length_b   1.000
_cell.length_c   1.000
_cell.angle_alpha   90.00
_cell.angle_beta   90.00
_cell.angle_gamma   90.00
#
_symmetry.space_group_name_H-M   'P 1'
#
loop_
_entity.id
_entity.type
_entity.pdbx_description
1 polymer ?
#
loop_
_entity_poly.entity_id
_entity_poly.type
_entity_poly.pdbx_seq_one_letter_code
_entity_poly.pdbx_strand_id
1 'polypeptide(L)' 'MNSLTAVSLKGNNEVFIKKSYTKELLAVAKGMKKDGFSYDEIAKATKLPLSLVNSLFR' A
#
# COMPACT_ATOMS: atom_id res chain seq x y z
N MET A 1 13.11 15.63 -30.87
CA MET A 1 13.76 15.56 -29.54
C MET A 1 13.13 16.63 -28.66
N ASN A 2 12.37 16.25 -27.63
CA ASN A 2 11.98 17.11 -26.49
C ASN A 2 11.65 16.15 -25.33
N SER A 3 12.64 15.83 -24.52
CA SER A 3 12.97 16.52 -23.26
C SER A 3 12.18 15.91 -22.09
N LEU A 4 12.80 14.86 -21.54
CA LEU A 4 12.77 14.38 -20.16
C LEU A 4 11.77 15.09 -19.24
N THR A 5 10.60 14.48 -19.04
CA THR A 5 9.80 14.69 -17.83
C THR A 5 10.53 14.02 -16.66
N ALA A 6 11.58 14.69 -16.18
CA ALA A 6 12.20 14.38 -14.91
C ALA A 6 11.13 14.50 -13.82
N VAL A 7 10.67 13.35 -13.34
CA VAL A 7 9.92 13.20 -12.09
C VAL A 7 10.75 13.89 -11.02
N SER A 8 10.33 15.10 -10.65
CA SER A 8 10.92 15.86 -9.57
C SER A 8 10.58 15.16 -8.26
N LEU A 9 11.47 14.30 -7.78
CA LEU A 9 11.48 13.83 -6.40
C LEU A 9 12.03 14.97 -5.52
N LYS A 10 11.25 16.04 -5.37
CA LYS A 10 11.54 17.08 -4.38
C LYS A 10 11.00 16.60 -3.05
N GLY A 11 11.93 16.15 -2.20
CA GLY A 11 11.65 15.68 -0.86
C GLY A 11 10.78 16.67 -0.08
N ASN A 12 9.68 16.16 0.45
CA ASN A 12 9.06 16.62 1.68
C ASN A 12 8.58 15.37 2.42
N ASN A 13 9.01 15.26 3.66
CA ASN A 13 8.87 14.12 4.55
C ASN A 13 7.47 14.06 5.15
N GLU A 14 6.46 14.15 4.30
CA GLU A 14 5.06 13.92 4.61
C GLU A 14 4.45 13.40 3.31
N VAL A 15 4.49 12.09 3.15
CA VAL A 15 3.60 11.44 2.20
C VAL A 15 2.21 11.79 2.71
N PHE A 16 1.63 12.84 2.13
CA PHE A 16 0.22 13.13 2.20
C PHE A 16 -0.43 11.90 1.56
N ILE A 17 -0.71 10.88 2.39
CA ILE A 17 -1.39 9.66 1.99
C ILE A 17 -2.79 10.13 1.60
N LYS A 18 -2.92 10.50 0.32
CA LYS A 18 -4.18 10.69 -0.36
C LYS A 18 -5.06 9.53 0.07
N LYS A 19 -6.21 9.84 0.66
CA LYS A 19 -7.26 8.90 1.12
C LYS A 19 -7.54 7.72 0.18
N SER A 20 -7.18 7.82 -1.10
CA SER A 20 -7.25 6.75 -2.10
C SER A 20 -6.32 5.56 -1.88
N TYR A 21 -5.08 5.75 -1.41
CA TYR A 21 -4.10 4.65 -1.29
C TYR A 21 -4.58 3.54 -0.36
N THR A 22 -5.35 3.89 0.66
CA THR A 22 -5.96 2.94 1.60
C THR A 22 -6.82 1.91 0.87
N LYS A 23 -7.64 2.31 -0.12
CA LYS A 23 -8.53 1.39 -0.83
C LYS A 23 -7.75 0.39 -1.70
N GLU A 24 -6.71 0.85 -2.38
CA GLU A 24 -5.86 0.01 -3.22
C GLU A 24 -5.08 -0.99 -2.36
N LEU A 25 -4.50 -0.55 -1.24
CA LEU A 25 -3.82 -1.43 -0.29
C LEU A 25 -4.78 -2.44 0.35
N LEU A 26 -6.03 -2.05 0.63
CA LEU A 26 -7.07 -2.96 1.09
C LEU A 26 -7.44 -4.01 0.02
N ALA A 27 -7.52 -3.61 -1.25
CA ALA A 27 -7.80 -4.53 -2.36
C ALA A 27 -6.65 -5.54 -2.55
N VAL A 28 -5.41 -5.07 -2.47
CA VAL A 28 -4.20 -5.92 -2.51
C VAL A 28 -4.22 -6.89 -1.33
N ALA A 29 -4.45 -6.41 -0.11
CA ALA A 29 -4.55 -7.27 1.07
C ALA A 29 -5.60 -8.37 0.89
N LYS A 30 -6.78 -8.01 0.36
CA LYS A 30 -7.88 -8.96 0.10
C LYS A 30 -7.52 -10.00 -0.97
N GLY A 31 -6.84 -9.59 -2.03
CA GLY A 31 -6.32 -10.51 -3.06
C GLY A 31 -5.33 -11.50 -2.45
N MET A 32 -4.32 -11.00 -1.75
CA MET A 32 -3.31 -11.84 -1.10
C MET A 32 -3.93 -12.80 -0.08
N LYS A 33 -4.94 -12.39 0.68
CA LYS A 33 -5.62 -13.32 1.59
C LYS A 33 -6.34 -14.44 0.84
N LYS A 34 -6.95 -14.14 -0.32
CA LYS A 34 -7.59 -15.13 -1.19
C LYS A 34 -6.57 -16.08 -1.82
N ASP A 35 -5.37 -15.59 -2.12
CA ASP A 35 -4.26 -16.40 -2.64
C ASP A 35 -3.58 -17.27 -1.55
N GLY A 36 -4.00 -17.15 -0.29
CA GLY A 36 -3.52 -17.99 0.82
C GLY A 36 -2.34 -17.40 1.61
N PHE A 37 -1.98 -16.13 1.38
CA PHE A 37 -0.93 -15.47 2.14
C PHE A 37 -1.29 -15.30 3.62
N SER A 38 -0.27 -15.37 4.47
CA SER A 38 -0.40 -15.11 5.91
C SER A 38 -0.55 -13.61 6.19
N TYR A 39 -1.16 -13.25 7.33
CA TYR A 39 -1.37 -11.85 7.70
C TYR A 39 -0.06 -11.06 7.80
N ASP A 40 1.03 -11.71 8.23
CA ASP A 40 2.38 -11.13 8.31
C ASP A 40 2.92 -10.76 6.92
N GLU A 41 2.71 -11.63 5.93
CA GLU A 41 3.13 -11.40 4.53
C GLU A 41 2.33 -10.26 3.91
N ILE A 42 1.02 -10.22 4.19
CA ILE A 42 0.13 -9.16 3.73
C ILE A 42 0.53 -7.81 4.34
N ALA A 43 0.82 -7.78 5.64
CA ALA A 43 1.29 -6.58 6.34
C ALA A 43 2.62 -6.08 5.77
N LYS A 44 3.57 -6.98 5.49
CA LYS A 44 4.85 -6.63 4.85
C LYS A 44 4.67 -6.09 3.44
N ALA A 45 3.83 -6.72 2.62
CA ALA A 45 3.62 -6.33 1.23
C ALA A 45 2.87 -5.00 1.08
N THR A 46 1.87 -4.76 1.93
CA THR A 46 1.04 -3.55 1.89
C THR A 46 1.59 -2.42 2.78
N LYS A 47 2.62 -2.71 3.58
CA LYS A 47 3.13 -1.82 4.65
C LYS A 47 2.04 -1.37 5.61
N LEU A 48 0.97 -2.14 5.74
CA LEU A 48 -0.12 -1.89 6.68
C LEU A 48 0.24 -2.51 8.04
N PRO A 49 -0.18 -1.88 9.15
CA PRO A 49 0.00 -2.48 10.47
C PRO A 49 -0.78 -3.80 10.56
N LEU A 50 -0.17 -4.81 11.18
CA LEU A 50 -0.75 -6.15 11.31
C LEU A 50 -2.14 -6.11 11.97
N SER A 51 -2.36 -5.21 12.93
CA SER A 51 -3.66 -4.99 13.57
C SER A 51 -4.75 -4.56 12.59
N LEU A 52 -4.41 -3.73 11.60
CA LEU A 52 -5.35 -3.31 10.57
C LEU A 52 -5.65 -4.46 9.59
N VAL A 53 -4.62 -5.22 9.21
CA VAL A 53 -4.78 -6.43 8.38
C VAL A 53 -5.69 -7.44 9.10
N ASN A 54 -5.44 -7.71 10.39
CA ASN A 54 -6.31 -8.57 11.20
C ASN A 54 -7.74 -8.03 11.27
N SER A 55 -7.92 -6.73 11.50
CA SER A 55 -9.25 -6.11 11.52
C SER A 55 -9.98 -6.16 10.17
N LEU A 56 -9.25 -6.33 9.07
CA LEU A 56 -9.82 -6.40 7.71
C LEU A 56 -10.43 -7.77 7.40
N PHE A 57 -9.95 -8.82 8.07
CA PHE A 57 -10.30 -10.22 7.82
C PHE A 57 -10.92 -10.93 9.03
N ARG A 58 -11.19 -10.18 10.10
CA ARG A 58 -11.88 -10.66 11.29
C ARG A 58 -13.39 -10.67 11.09
#